data_AF-A0A6N6KVX9-F1
#
_entry.id   AF-A0A6N6KVX9-F1
#
_cell.length_a   1.000
_cell.length_b   1.000
_cell.length_c   1.000
_cell.angle_alpha   90.00
_cell.angle_beta   90.00
_cell.angle_gamma   90.00
#
_symmetry.space_group_name_H-M   'P 1'
#
loop_
_entity.id
_entity.type
_entity.pdbx_description
1 polymer ?
#
loop_
_entity_poly.entity_id
_entity_poly.type
_entity_poly.pdbx_seq_one_letter_code
_entity_poly.pdbx_strand_id
1 'polypeptide(L)'
;MTTDLNTQPVPQPTFSDRLATAFIRLAKFLARLLFVVGVAAALGVGLYLGIPRLYQDYIQPVEDHTLQIADISARQEGIAATLDEDLLSFQDRIGNLEVQIESDSEQLGELAARQDELESALEMQADLAERIAGVEDQLARLVEDMGEQEAALEALAEGLDANDTPIAILEREVQITKALNLIARARLDIGQANAGLAEQNILLAIDLLEALVETVPEGDVTRITQALERLELALTNLDDSPIIAANDLDAAWNALVSEELISETNP
;
A
#
# COMPACT_ATOMS: atom_id res chain seq x y z
N MET A 1 -107.80 69.86 -102.74
CA MET A 1 -106.32 69.94 -102.82
C MET A 1 -105.86 70.50 -101.48
N THR A 2 -105.61 69.65 -100.48
CA THR A 2 -104.43 68.79 -100.18
C THR A 2 -103.61 69.41 -99.05
N THR A 3 -103.15 68.55 -98.12
CA THR A 3 -102.03 68.72 -97.18
C THR A 3 -102.40 69.37 -95.83
N ASP A 4 -102.02 68.95 -94.61
CA ASP A 4 -101.54 67.70 -93.98
C ASP A 4 -101.37 67.96 -92.45
N LEU A 5 -101.13 66.91 -91.66
CA LEU A 5 -100.53 66.89 -90.31
C LEU A 5 -101.38 67.10 -89.02
N ASN A 6 -102.00 65.98 -88.67
CA ASN A 6 -102.23 65.37 -87.35
C ASN A 6 -101.01 65.42 -86.38
N THR A 7 -101.17 65.88 -85.13
CA THR A 7 -100.93 65.10 -83.87
C THR A 7 -100.91 65.96 -82.57
N GLN A 8 -101.90 65.66 -81.71
CA GLN A 8 -101.92 65.60 -80.23
C GLN A 8 -101.94 66.87 -79.33
N PRO A 9 -102.93 66.96 -78.41
CA PRO A 9 -102.91 67.84 -77.23
C PRO A 9 -102.58 67.05 -75.94
N VAL A 10 -101.69 67.58 -75.08
CA VAL A 10 -101.43 67.04 -73.72
C VAL A 10 -101.21 68.21 -72.73
N PRO A 11 -101.80 68.16 -71.51
CA PRO A 11 -102.23 69.33 -70.74
C PRO A 11 -101.16 70.00 -69.87
N GLN A 12 -101.46 71.24 -69.48
CA GLN A 12 -100.62 72.06 -68.60
C GLN A 12 -100.53 71.46 -67.18
N PRO A 13 -99.33 71.40 -66.58
CA PRO A 13 -99.14 70.86 -65.24
C PRO A 13 -99.76 71.79 -64.19
N THR A 14 -100.74 71.28 -63.47
CA THR A 14 -101.42 71.92 -62.33
C THR A 14 -100.45 72.03 -61.14
N PHE A 15 -100.64 73.03 -60.28
CA PHE A 15 -99.75 73.31 -59.13
C PHE A 15 -99.55 72.09 -58.20
N SER A 16 -100.54 71.19 -58.13
CA SER A 16 -100.47 69.92 -57.39
C SER A 16 -99.47 68.91 -57.97
N ASP A 17 -99.29 68.85 -59.29
CA ASP A 17 -98.31 67.94 -59.93
C ASP A 17 -96.88 68.38 -59.69
N ARG A 18 -96.64 69.70 -59.62
CA ARG A 18 -95.31 70.24 -59.27
C ARG A 18 -94.96 69.95 -57.81
N LEU A 19 -95.94 69.99 -56.90
CA LEU A 19 -95.77 69.59 -55.50
C LEU A 19 -95.58 68.07 -55.34
N ALA A 20 -96.34 67.24 -56.06
CA ALA A 20 -96.16 65.78 -56.04
C ALA A 20 -94.79 65.36 -56.59
N THR A 21 -94.33 65.98 -57.68
CA THR A 21 -93.01 65.69 -58.26
C THR A 21 -91.87 66.12 -57.33
N ALA A 22 -92.02 67.25 -56.62
CA ALA A 22 -91.06 67.69 -55.61
C ALA A 22 -91.04 66.75 -54.39
N PHE A 23 -92.21 66.27 -53.94
CA PHE A 23 -92.33 65.33 -52.83
C PHE A 23 -91.73 63.96 -53.17
N ILE A 24 -91.90 63.45 -54.40
CA ILE A 24 -91.28 62.21 -54.87
C ILE A 24 -89.75 62.35 -54.94
N ARG A 25 -89.24 63.50 -55.41
CA ARG A 25 -87.78 63.76 -55.40
C ARG A 25 -87.24 63.85 -53.98
N LEU A 26 -87.97 64.48 -53.06
CA LEU A 26 -87.61 64.56 -51.66
C LEU A 26 -87.62 63.18 -50.99
N ALA A 27 -88.66 62.37 -51.23
CA ALA A 27 -88.77 61.01 -50.71
C ALA A 27 -87.66 60.09 -51.24
N LYS A 28 -87.33 60.18 -52.54
CA LYS A 28 -86.22 59.43 -53.15
C LYS A 28 -84.86 59.88 -52.60
N PHE A 29 -84.68 61.18 -52.35
CA PHE A 29 -83.49 61.70 -51.69
C PHE A 29 -83.39 61.20 -50.24
N LEU A 30 -84.49 61.23 -49.48
CA LEU A 30 -84.55 60.72 -48.11
C LEU A 30 -84.24 59.23 -48.04
N ALA A 31 -84.82 58.42 -48.93
CA ALA A 31 -84.58 56.98 -48.98
C ALA A 31 -83.11 56.67 -49.32
N ARG A 32 -82.51 57.42 -50.26
CA ARG A 32 -81.08 57.30 -50.58
C ARG A 32 -80.21 57.71 -49.40
N LEU A 33 -80.56 58.77 -48.68
CA LEU A 33 -79.88 59.21 -47.47
C LEU A 33 -79.94 58.13 -46.38
N LEU A 34 -81.13 57.58 -46.11
CA LEU A 34 -81.36 56.51 -45.14
C LEU A 34 -80.56 55.25 -45.48
N PHE A 35 -80.49 54.88 -46.76
CA PHE A 35 -79.68 53.74 -47.19
C PHE A 35 -78.19 53.96 -46.95
N VAL A 36 -77.66 55.14 -47.32
CA VAL A 36 -76.25 55.47 -47.08
C VAL A 36 -75.94 55.51 -45.58
N VAL A 37 -76.81 56.10 -44.77
CA VAL A 37 -76.68 56.11 -43.31
C VAL A 37 -76.77 54.68 -42.74
N GLY A 38 -77.65 53.84 -43.27
CA GLY A 38 -77.78 52.44 -42.88
C GLY A 38 -76.54 51.61 -43.21
N VAL A 39 -75.96 51.78 -44.39
CA VAL A 39 -74.69 51.12 -44.78
C VAL A 39 -73.53 51.63 -43.94
N ALA A 40 -73.43 52.95 -43.71
CA ALA A 40 -72.41 53.54 -42.84
C ALA A 40 -72.54 53.02 -41.39
N ALA A 41 -73.77 52.90 -40.88
CA ALA A 41 -74.03 52.31 -39.56
C ALA A 41 -73.69 50.82 -39.51
N ALA A 42 -74.05 50.04 -40.54
CA ALA A 42 -73.71 48.63 -40.62
C ALA A 42 -72.19 48.39 -40.72
N LEU A 43 -71.47 49.23 -41.48
CA LEU A 43 -70.01 49.22 -41.53
C LEU A 43 -69.39 49.64 -40.19
N GLY A 44 -69.94 50.68 -39.55
CA GLY A 44 -69.51 51.12 -38.23
C GLY A 44 -69.67 50.01 -37.18
N VAL A 45 -70.83 49.33 -37.15
CA VAL A 45 -71.09 48.17 -36.27
C VAL A 45 -70.18 47.00 -36.64
N GLY A 46 -69.99 46.72 -37.93
CA GLY A 46 -69.12 45.65 -38.40
C GLY A 46 -67.65 45.86 -38.03
N LEU A 47 -67.14 47.08 -38.13
CA LEU A 47 -65.79 47.42 -37.69
C LEU A 47 -65.68 47.43 -36.16
N TYR A 48 -66.66 48.02 -35.47
CA TYR A 48 -66.68 48.11 -34.01
C TYR A 48 -66.77 46.73 -33.34
N LEU A 49 -67.52 45.78 -33.91
CA LEU A 49 -67.64 44.42 -33.37
C LEU A 49 -66.63 43.45 -33.98
N GLY A 50 -66.20 43.67 -35.23
CA GLY A 50 -65.28 42.78 -35.93
C GLY A 50 -63.84 42.91 -35.46
N ILE A 51 -63.36 44.14 -35.20
CA ILE A 51 -61.98 44.37 -34.75
C ILE A 51 -61.72 43.71 -33.38
N PRO A 52 -62.58 43.86 -32.34
CA PRO A 52 -62.38 43.18 -31.06
C PRO A 52 -62.38 41.66 -31.18
N ARG A 53 -63.23 41.10 -32.06
CA ARG A 53 -63.34 39.65 -32.26
C ARG A 53 -62.09 39.08 -32.94
N LEU A 54 -61.58 39.76 -33.97
CA LEU A 54 -60.31 39.43 -34.61
C LEU A 54 -59.12 39.49 -33.64
N TYR A 55 -59.11 40.46 -32.73
CA TYR A 55 -58.05 40.59 -31.72
C TYR A 55 -58.07 39.42 -30.73
N GLN A 56 -59.26 39.05 -30.24
CA GLN A 56 -59.43 37.93 -29.31
C GLN A 56 -59.15 36.56 -29.96
N ASP A 57 -59.64 36.33 -31.18
CA ASP A 57 -59.55 35.01 -31.81
C ASP A 57 -58.18 34.72 -32.45
N TYR A 58 -57.41 35.75 -32.86
CA TYR A 58 -56.15 35.55 -33.60
C TYR A 58 -54.91 36.14 -32.94
N ILE A 59 -54.99 37.35 -32.36
CA ILE A 59 -53.80 38.02 -31.85
C ILE A 59 -53.43 37.46 -30.47
N GLN A 60 -54.41 37.32 -29.58
CA GLN A 60 -54.21 36.78 -28.24
C GLN A 60 -53.59 35.36 -28.21
N PRO A 61 -54.05 34.36 -28.98
CA PRO A 61 -53.43 33.04 -28.97
C PRO A 61 -52.01 33.02 -29.56
N VAL A 62 -51.67 33.94 -30.46
CA VAL A 62 -50.29 34.05 -30.99
C VAL A 62 -49.37 34.65 -29.93
N GLU A 63 -49.83 35.64 -29.17
CA GLU A 63 -49.08 36.16 -28.01
C GLU A 63 -48.86 35.07 -26.95
N ASP A 64 -49.91 34.33 -26.59
CA ASP A 64 -49.83 33.23 -25.62
C ASP A 64 -48.91 32.10 -26.08
N HIS A 65 -49.01 31.67 -27.35
CA HIS A 65 -48.10 30.66 -27.92
C HIS A 65 -46.66 31.17 -28.02
N THR A 66 -46.44 32.45 -28.32
CA THR A 66 -45.10 33.03 -28.36
C THR A 66 -44.46 33.02 -26.97
N LEU A 67 -45.24 33.34 -25.93
CA LEU A 67 -44.79 33.25 -24.54
C LEU A 67 -44.51 31.80 -24.13
N GLN A 68 -45.35 30.85 -24.53
CA GLN A 68 -45.14 29.43 -24.25
C GLN A 68 -43.89 28.88 -24.95
N ILE A 69 -43.65 29.24 -26.22
CA ILE A 69 -42.45 28.85 -26.95
C ILE A 69 -41.22 29.44 -26.28
N ALA A 70 -41.26 30.72 -25.89
CA ALA A 70 -40.17 31.36 -25.16
C ALA A 70 -39.86 30.67 -23.83
N ASP A 71 -40.88 30.27 -23.04
CA ASP A 71 -40.70 29.51 -21.80
C ASP A 71 -40.12 28.11 -22.06
N ILE A 72 -40.61 27.40 -23.09
CA ILE A 72 -40.06 26.09 -23.49
C ILE A 72 -38.60 26.21 -23.93
N SER A 73 -38.27 27.20 -24.75
CA SER A 73 -36.89 27.47 -25.18
C SER A 73 -35.98 27.79 -23.99
N ALA A 74 -36.43 28.64 -23.06
CA ALA A 74 -35.68 28.94 -21.84
C ALA A 74 -35.47 27.68 -20.98
N ARG A 75 -36.47 26.80 -20.86
CA ARG A 75 -36.32 25.52 -20.16
C ARG A 75 -35.36 24.58 -20.88
N GLN A 76 -35.40 24.52 -22.21
CA GLN A 76 -34.49 23.70 -23.01
C GLN A 76 -33.04 24.17 -22.85
N GLU A 77 -32.79 25.47 -22.89
CA GLU A 77 -31.47 26.06 -22.61
C GLU A 77 -31.00 25.72 -21.18
N GLY A 78 -31.89 25.82 -20.19
CA GLY A 78 -31.57 25.44 -18.81
C GLY A 78 -31.23 23.95 -18.64
N ILE A 79 -31.99 23.06 -19.29
CA ILE A 79 -31.71 21.62 -19.29
C ILE A 79 -30.38 21.33 -19.99
N ALA A 80 -30.12 21.96 -21.14
CA ALA A 80 -28.87 21.80 -21.87
C ALA A 80 -27.66 22.25 -21.02
N ALA A 81 -27.78 23.37 -20.32
CA ALA A 81 -26.75 23.86 -19.41
C ALA A 81 -26.51 22.90 -18.22
N THR A 82 -27.58 22.35 -17.63
CA THR A 82 -27.46 21.38 -16.53
C THR A 82 -26.78 20.09 -16.99
N LEU A 83 -27.14 19.58 -18.17
CA LEU A 83 -26.50 18.39 -18.75
C LEU A 83 -25.02 18.62 -19.04
N ASP A 84 -24.64 19.81 -19.49
CA ASP A 84 -23.23 20.17 -19.72
C ASP A 84 -22.44 20.20 -18.40
N GLU A 85 -23.01 20.79 -17.35
CA GLU A 85 -22.43 20.81 -16.00
C GLU A 85 -22.27 19.39 -15.43
N ASP A 86 -23.30 18.56 -15.55
CA ASP A 86 -23.26 17.16 -15.13
C ASP A 86 -22.18 16.36 -15.90
N LEU A 87 -22.08 16.58 -17.22
CA LEU A 87 -21.07 15.93 -18.06
C LEU A 87 -19.64 16.33 -17.67
N LEU A 88 -19.41 17.61 -17.34
CA LEU A 88 -18.12 18.07 -16.85
C LEU A 88 -17.82 17.45 -15.47
N SER A 89 -18.80 17.43 -14.56
CA SER A 89 -18.64 16.80 -13.24
C SER A 89 -18.32 15.30 -13.34
N PHE A 90 -18.98 14.57 -14.24
CA PHE A 90 -18.68 13.16 -14.48
C PHE A 90 -17.30 12.96 -15.09
N GLN A 91 -16.87 13.81 -16.03
CA GLN A 91 -15.53 13.76 -16.60
C GLN A 91 -14.46 13.98 -15.53
N ASP A 92 -14.63 14.99 -14.67
CA ASP A 92 -13.72 15.27 -13.56
C ASP A 92 -13.66 14.09 -12.59
N ARG A 93 -14.82 13.48 -12.27
CA ARG A 93 -14.88 12.32 -11.39
C ARG A 93 -14.22 11.09 -12.01
N ILE A 94 -14.40 10.86 -13.31
CA ILE A 94 -13.72 9.76 -14.03
C ILE A 94 -12.21 10.00 -14.01
N GLY A 95 -11.74 11.22 -14.31
CA GLY A 95 -10.31 11.54 -14.26
C GLY A 95 -9.70 11.32 -12.88
N ASN A 96 -10.40 11.72 -11.81
CA ASN A 96 -9.95 11.46 -10.44
C ASN A 96 -9.91 9.97 -10.10
N LEU A 97 -10.90 9.19 -10.56
CA LEU A 97 -10.91 7.74 -10.37
C LEU A 97 -9.79 7.04 -11.16
N GLU A 98 -9.47 7.51 -12.37
CA GLU A 98 -8.35 6.99 -13.14
C GLU A 98 -7.00 7.21 -12.43
N VAL A 99 -6.78 8.42 -11.89
CA VAL A 99 -5.59 8.72 -11.08
C VAL A 99 -5.55 7.85 -9.82
N GLN A 100 -6.69 7.66 -9.16
CA GLN A 100 -6.76 6.80 -7.98
C GLN A 100 -6.45 5.34 -8.32
N ILE A 101 -7.00 4.81 -9.41
CA ILE A 101 -6.73 3.44 -9.88
C ILE A 101 -5.24 3.25 -10.20
N GLU A 102 -4.61 4.24 -10.84
CA GLU A 102 -3.18 4.19 -11.14
C GLU A 102 -2.35 4.15 -9.85
N SER A 103 -2.68 5.00 -8.86
CA SER A 103 -2.02 4.99 -7.55
C SER A 103 -2.22 3.68 -6.78
N ASP A 104 -3.45 3.15 -6.77
CA ASP A 104 -3.76 1.88 -6.11
C ASP A 104 -3.02 0.72 -6.80
N SER A 105 -2.93 0.73 -8.13
CA SER A 105 -2.17 -0.27 -8.90
C SER A 105 -0.68 -0.25 -8.57
N GLU A 106 -0.09 0.94 -8.40
CA GLU A 106 1.31 1.10 -8.00
C GLU A 106 1.53 0.54 -6.59
N GLN A 107 0.66 0.88 -5.64
CA GLN A 107 0.73 0.37 -4.26
C GLN A 107 0.58 -1.16 -4.20
N LEU A 108 -0.34 -1.74 -4.99
CA LEU A 108 -0.49 -3.19 -5.09
C LEU A 108 0.77 -3.86 -5.67
N GLY A 109 1.42 -3.23 -6.65
CA GLY A 109 2.69 -3.70 -7.19
C GLY A 109 3.81 -3.69 -6.14
N GLU A 110 3.91 -2.64 -5.34
CA GLU A 110 4.87 -2.56 -4.24
C GLU A 110 4.60 -3.61 -3.15
N LEU A 111 3.34 -3.81 -2.78
CA LEU A 111 2.96 -4.83 -1.80
C LEU A 111 3.27 -6.25 -2.29
N ALA A 112 3.03 -6.54 -3.56
CA ALA A 112 3.40 -7.83 -4.15
C ALA A 112 4.91 -8.07 -4.10
N ALA A 113 5.72 -7.07 -4.47
CA ALA A 113 7.18 -7.18 -4.39
C ALA A 113 7.67 -7.41 -2.95
N ARG A 114 7.07 -6.73 -1.95
CA ARG A 114 7.38 -6.96 -0.53
C ARG A 114 6.96 -8.35 -0.06
N GLN A 115 5.86 -8.90 -0.59
CA GLN A 115 5.43 -10.25 -0.28
C GLN A 115 6.44 -11.28 -0.81
N ASP A 116 6.90 -11.13 -2.05
CA ASP A 116 7.92 -12.00 -2.65
C ASP A 116 9.24 -11.95 -1.85
N GLU A 117 9.64 -10.76 -1.39
CA GLU A 117 10.82 -10.59 -0.53
C GLU A 117 10.67 -11.31 0.81
N LEU A 118 9.50 -11.22 1.46
CA LEU A 118 9.23 -11.91 2.72
C LEU A 118 9.19 -13.43 2.55
N GLU A 119 8.64 -13.93 1.43
CA GLU A 119 8.63 -15.36 1.12
C GLU A 119 10.06 -15.89 0.95
N SER A 120 10.91 -15.17 0.21
CA SER A 120 12.32 -15.52 0.06
C SER A 120 13.08 -15.49 1.40
N ALA A 121 12.78 -14.52 2.27
CA ALA A 121 13.37 -14.46 3.61
C ALA A 121 12.95 -15.65 4.49
N LEU A 122 11.70 -16.10 4.40
CA LEU A 122 11.21 -17.29 5.11
C LEU A 122 11.87 -18.58 4.60
N GLU A 123 12.07 -18.73 3.29
CA GLU A 123 12.80 -19.85 2.73
C GLU A 123 14.25 -19.89 3.23
N MET A 124 14.93 -18.73 3.26
CA MET A 124 16.28 -18.62 3.79
C MET A 124 16.33 -18.98 5.29
N GLN A 125 15.33 -18.57 6.06
CA GLN A 125 15.24 -18.93 7.47
C GLN A 125 15.06 -20.45 7.66
N ALA A 126 14.27 -21.10 6.81
CA ALA A 126 14.10 -22.54 6.83
C ALA A 126 15.40 -23.30 6.52
N ASP A 127 16.16 -22.86 5.50
CA ASP A 127 17.49 -23.41 5.19
C ASP A 127 18.47 -23.26 6.37
N LEU A 128 18.50 -22.08 7.00
CA LEU A 128 19.34 -21.85 8.17
C LEU A 128 18.96 -22.76 9.35
N ALA A 129 17.66 -22.97 9.59
CA ALA A 129 17.19 -23.87 10.64
C ALA A 129 17.60 -25.33 10.36
N GLU A 130 17.52 -25.80 9.11
CA GLU A 130 17.99 -27.12 8.71
C GLU A 130 19.50 -27.26 8.90
N ARG A 131 20.27 -26.24 8.54
CA ARG A 131 21.73 -26.22 8.74
C ARG A 131 22.12 -26.25 10.22
N ILE A 132 21.39 -25.54 11.09
CA ILE A 132 21.60 -25.58 12.54
C ILE A 132 21.33 -26.99 13.07
N ALA A 133 20.19 -27.59 12.71
CA ALA A 133 19.87 -28.97 13.11
C ALA A 133 20.94 -29.98 12.65
N GLY A 134 21.50 -29.79 11.45
CA GLY A 134 22.61 -30.60 10.95
C GLY A 134 23.91 -30.43 11.76
N VAL A 135 24.22 -29.21 12.18
CA VAL A 135 25.38 -28.94 13.06
C VAL A 135 25.17 -29.53 14.46
N GLU A 136 23.96 -29.45 15.00
CA GLU A 136 23.61 -30.06 16.30
C GLU A 136 23.78 -31.58 16.26
N ASP A 137 23.35 -32.26 15.19
CA ASP A 137 23.55 -33.71 15.01
C ASP A 137 25.04 -34.07 14.89
N GLN A 138 25.83 -33.27 14.16
CA GLN A 138 27.28 -33.45 14.08
C GLN A 138 27.96 -33.29 15.45
N LEU A 139 27.52 -32.32 16.24
CA LEU A 139 28.04 -32.09 17.59
C LEU A 139 27.68 -33.25 18.53
N ALA A 140 26.44 -33.75 18.47
CA ALA A 140 26.00 -34.89 19.26
C ALA A 140 26.85 -36.14 18.97
N ARG A 141 27.12 -36.43 17.69
CA ARG A 141 28.00 -37.53 17.29
C ARG A 141 29.43 -37.33 17.77
N LEU A 142 29.96 -36.11 17.68
CA LEU A 142 31.31 -35.81 18.17
C LEU A 142 31.41 -36.03 19.69
N VAL A 143 30.38 -35.67 20.45
CA VAL A 143 30.32 -35.92 21.90
C VAL A 143 30.25 -37.41 22.19
N GLU A 144 29.50 -38.19 21.42
CA GLU A 144 29.45 -39.66 21.52
C GLU A 144 30.82 -40.27 21.23
N ASP A 145 31.46 -39.90 20.10
CA ASP A 145 32.82 -40.34 19.72
C ASP A 145 33.85 -40.01 20.82
N MET A 146 33.75 -38.83 21.43
CA MET A 146 34.61 -38.45 22.56
C MET A 146 34.37 -39.34 23.78
N GLY A 147 33.10 -39.65 24.11
CA GLY A 147 32.78 -40.56 25.21
C GLY A 147 33.29 -41.98 24.98
N GLU A 148 33.21 -42.48 23.74
CA GLU A 148 33.81 -43.77 23.37
C GLU A 148 35.34 -43.74 23.50
N GLN A 149 36.00 -42.66 23.09
CA GLN A 149 37.43 -42.47 23.24
C GLN A 149 37.84 -42.40 24.72
N GLU A 150 37.08 -41.70 25.56
CA GLU A 150 37.32 -41.66 27.01
C GLU A 150 37.19 -43.05 27.64
N ALA A 151 36.15 -43.81 27.29
CA ALA A 151 35.99 -45.18 27.78
C ALA A 151 37.11 -46.12 27.29
N ALA A 152 37.57 -45.94 26.05
CA ALA A 152 38.70 -46.69 25.50
C ALA A 152 40.02 -46.34 26.22
N LEU A 153 40.24 -45.06 26.55
CA LEU A 153 41.38 -44.60 27.33
C LEU A 153 41.34 -45.15 28.76
N GLU A 154 40.17 -45.19 29.39
CA GLU A 154 39.99 -45.77 30.73
C GLU A 154 40.27 -47.28 30.74
N ALA A 155 39.73 -48.03 29.77
CA ALA A 155 40.02 -49.45 29.62
C ALA A 155 41.51 -49.72 29.34
N LEU A 156 42.17 -48.84 28.56
CA LEU A 156 43.60 -48.90 28.34
C LEU A 156 44.38 -48.62 29.63
N ALA A 157 43.98 -47.63 30.42
CA ALA A 157 44.57 -47.32 31.72
C ALA A 157 44.45 -48.50 32.69
N GLU A 158 43.27 -49.12 32.83
CA GLU A 158 43.07 -50.33 33.65
C GLU A 158 43.95 -51.50 33.19
N GLY A 159 44.03 -51.73 31.87
CA GLY A 159 44.88 -52.78 31.31
C GLY A 159 46.38 -52.51 31.49
N LEU A 160 46.75 -51.23 31.56
CA LEU A 160 48.10 -50.81 31.85
C LEU A 160 48.42 -50.96 33.33
N ASP A 161 47.49 -50.73 34.27
CA ASP A 161 47.68 -50.80 35.73
C ASP A 161 48.17 -52.17 36.21
N ALA A 162 48.02 -53.20 35.37
CA ALA A 162 48.64 -54.50 35.56
C ALA A 162 50.18 -54.53 35.31
N ASN A 163 50.79 -53.44 34.84
CA ASN A 163 52.21 -53.28 34.49
C ASN A 163 52.75 -51.89 34.93
N ASP A 164 52.95 -51.74 36.24
CA ASP A 164 53.32 -50.59 37.12
C ASP A 164 54.33 -49.47 36.68
N THR A 165 54.65 -49.20 35.41
CA THR A 165 55.60 -48.08 35.09
C THR A 165 55.23 -47.18 33.92
N PRO A 166 54.60 -47.67 32.82
CA PRO A 166 54.09 -46.79 31.76
C PRO A 166 52.76 -46.08 32.08
N ILE A 167 52.01 -46.53 33.10
CA ILE A 167 50.64 -46.05 33.38
C ILE A 167 50.61 -44.63 33.92
N ALA A 168 51.43 -44.34 34.93
CA ALA A 168 51.46 -43.02 35.55
C ALA A 168 51.87 -41.92 34.56
N ILE A 169 52.51 -42.29 33.46
CA ILE A 169 52.81 -41.39 32.34
C ILE A 169 51.55 -41.22 31.47
N LEU A 170 50.87 -42.31 31.11
CA LEU A 170 49.66 -42.23 30.29
C LEU A 170 48.50 -41.52 31.02
N GLU A 171 48.25 -41.83 32.29
CA GLU A 171 47.21 -41.18 33.10
C GLU A 171 47.43 -39.66 33.13
N ARG A 172 48.69 -39.23 33.29
CA ARG A 172 49.09 -37.83 33.22
C ARG A 172 48.81 -37.22 31.86
N GLU A 173 49.16 -37.91 30.77
CA GLU A 173 48.87 -37.45 29.40
C GLU A 173 47.36 -37.33 29.15
N VAL A 174 46.55 -38.26 29.65
CA VAL A 174 45.08 -38.21 29.57
C VAL A 174 44.53 -37.01 30.34
N GLN A 175 44.99 -36.76 31.56
CA GLN A 175 44.58 -35.60 32.36
C GLN A 175 44.95 -34.28 31.65
N ILE A 176 46.17 -34.15 31.11
CA ILE A 176 46.57 -32.98 30.32
C ILE A 176 45.67 -32.81 29.09
N THR A 177 45.34 -33.89 28.39
CA THR A 177 44.45 -33.85 27.23
C THR A 177 43.03 -33.41 27.61
N LYS A 178 42.51 -33.84 28.76
CA LYS A 178 41.22 -33.40 29.30
C LYS A 178 41.24 -31.91 29.63
N ALA A 179 42.28 -31.41 30.30
CA ALA A 179 42.46 -29.98 30.56
C ALA A 179 42.48 -29.18 29.26
N LEU A 180 43.26 -29.62 28.27
CA LEU A 180 43.30 -29.01 26.95
C LEU A 180 41.89 -28.93 26.35
N ASN A 181 41.13 -30.03 26.32
CA ASN A 181 39.78 -30.04 25.78
C ASN A 181 38.85 -29.01 26.45
N LEU A 182 38.89 -28.92 27.78
CA LEU A 182 38.12 -27.93 28.54
C LEU A 182 38.51 -26.49 28.17
N ILE A 183 39.81 -26.22 27.97
CA ILE A 183 40.30 -24.91 27.50
C ILE A 183 39.77 -24.60 26.08
N ALA A 184 39.78 -25.56 25.15
CA ALA A 184 39.22 -25.37 23.81
C ALA A 184 37.71 -25.10 23.85
N ARG A 185 36.96 -25.81 24.71
CA ARG A 185 35.52 -25.57 24.91
C ARG A 185 35.27 -24.16 25.46
N ALA A 186 36.02 -23.75 26.49
CA ALA A 186 35.92 -22.40 27.03
C ALA A 186 36.18 -21.31 25.97
N ARG A 187 37.16 -21.50 25.08
CA ARG A 187 37.41 -20.58 23.96
C ARG A 187 36.25 -20.50 22.99
N LEU A 188 35.63 -21.63 22.67
CA LEU A 188 34.44 -21.68 21.82
C LEU A 188 33.27 -20.94 22.47
N ASP A 189 33.03 -21.19 23.77
CA ASP A 189 31.97 -20.55 24.54
C ASP A 189 32.14 -19.02 24.60
N ILE A 190 33.37 -18.52 24.77
CA ILE A 190 33.70 -17.09 24.66
C ILE A 190 33.33 -16.55 23.26
N GLY A 191 33.69 -17.28 22.20
CA GLY A 191 33.35 -16.90 20.83
C GLY A 191 31.85 -16.87 20.53
N GLN A 192 31.06 -17.64 21.29
CA GLN A 192 29.60 -17.69 21.21
C GLN A 192 28.90 -16.73 22.20
N ALA A 193 29.66 -15.88 22.89
CA ALA A 193 29.16 -14.97 23.93
C ALA A 193 28.45 -15.69 25.10
N ASN A 194 28.90 -16.89 25.45
CA ASN A 194 28.39 -17.68 26.57
C ASN A 194 29.40 -17.75 27.73
N ALA A 195 29.57 -16.61 28.41
CA ALA A 195 30.56 -16.47 29.49
C ALA A 195 30.36 -17.46 30.65
N GLY A 196 29.11 -17.82 30.99
CA GLY A 196 28.86 -18.76 32.09
C GLY A 196 29.33 -20.19 31.82
N LEU A 197 29.19 -20.68 30.58
CA LEU A 197 29.75 -21.99 30.21
C LEU A 197 31.28 -21.93 30.10
N ALA A 198 31.81 -20.82 29.59
CA ALA A 198 33.25 -20.60 29.55
C ALA A 198 33.86 -20.64 30.96
N GLU A 199 33.24 -19.94 31.92
CA GLU A 199 33.65 -19.91 33.33
C GLU A 199 33.72 -21.33 33.91
N GLN A 200 32.66 -22.12 33.72
CA GLN A 200 32.60 -23.49 34.20
C GLN A 200 33.71 -24.37 33.61
N ASN A 201 33.95 -24.27 32.30
CA ASN A 201 34.99 -25.02 31.63
C ASN A 201 36.40 -24.60 32.09
N ILE A 202 36.62 -23.31 32.36
CA ILE A 202 37.89 -22.81 32.91
C ILE A 202 38.12 -23.36 34.32
N LEU A 203 37.11 -23.30 35.20
CA LEU A 203 37.22 -23.82 36.57
C LEU A 203 37.52 -25.32 36.60
N LEU A 204 36.83 -26.11 35.76
CA LEU A 204 37.09 -27.55 35.65
C LEU A 204 38.51 -27.83 35.14
N ALA A 205 39.04 -27.01 34.22
CA ALA A 205 40.41 -27.15 33.75
C ALA A 205 41.42 -26.81 34.87
N ILE A 206 41.15 -25.78 35.66
CA ILE A 206 41.96 -25.41 36.83
C ILE A 206 41.99 -26.56 37.84
N ASP A 207 40.83 -27.04 38.30
CA ASP A 207 40.72 -28.13 39.29
C ASP A 207 41.52 -29.37 38.86
N LEU A 208 41.44 -29.71 37.56
CA LEU A 208 42.11 -30.87 36.99
C LEU A 208 43.64 -30.68 36.95
N LEU A 209 44.11 -29.50 36.58
CA LEU A 209 45.54 -29.18 36.54
C LEU A 209 46.14 -29.04 37.95
N GLU A 210 45.42 -28.48 38.91
CA GLU A 210 45.85 -28.40 40.31
C GLU A 210 46.07 -29.79 40.91
N ALA A 211 45.12 -30.71 40.69
CA ALA A 211 45.27 -32.10 41.12
C ALA A 211 46.49 -32.79 40.48
N LEU A 212 46.84 -32.39 39.25
CA LEU A 212 47.95 -32.97 38.53
C LEU A 212 49.31 -32.50 39.08
N VAL A 213 49.43 -31.26 39.58
CA VAL A 213 50.67 -30.68 40.13
C VAL A 213 51.31 -31.59 41.19
N GLU A 214 50.50 -32.23 42.05
CA GLU A 214 50.99 -33.09 43.13
C GLU A 214 51.60 -34.42 42.65
N THR A 215 51.33 -34.81 41.40
CA THR A 215 51.67 -36.15 40.86
C THR A 215 52.68 -36.09 39.72
N VAL A 216 53.06 -34.90 39.27
CA VAL A 216 53.96 -34.69 38.13
C VAL A 216 55.44 -34.59 38.51
N PRO A 217 56.35 -35.06 37.64
CA PRO A 217 57.78 -34.78 37.78
C PRO A 217 58.05 -33.28 37.81
N GLU A 218 59.11 -32.87 38.51
CA GLU A 218 59.48 -31.45 38.66
C GLU A 218 59.58 -30.69 37.32
N GLY A 219 59.94 -31.37 36.24
CA GLY A 219 60.01 -30.78 34.89
C GLY A 219 58.66 -30.31 34.33
N ASP A 220 57.56 -30.94 34.73
CA ASP A 220 56.21 -30.63 34.24
C ASP A 220 55.46 -29.62 35.12
N VAL A 221 55.86 -29.49 36.39
CA VAL A 221 55.25 -28.56 37.35
C VAL A 221 55.30 -27.13 36.83
N THR A 222 56.42 -26.73 36.21
CA THR A 222 56.60 -25.36 35.71
C THR A 222 55.57 -25.02 34.61
N ARG A 223 55.36 -25.91 33.64
CA ARG A 223 54.41 -25.67 32.55
C ARG A 223 52.96 -25.66 33.03
N ILE A 224 52.61 -26.57 33.94
CA ILE A 224 51.25 -26.63 34.51
C ILE A 224 50.96 -25.38 35.34
N THR A 225 51.93 -24.91 36.12
CA THR A 225 51.79 -23.67 36.90
C THR A 225 51.60 -22.46 35.99
N GLN A 226 52.36 -22.36 34.90
CA GLN A 226 52.18 -21.29 33.90
C GLN A 226 50.79 -21.35 33.25
N ALA A 227 50.29 -22.55 32.95
CA ALA A 227 48.94 -22.71 32.41
C ALA A 227 47.87 -22.28 33.43
N LEU A 228 48.00 -22.67 34.70
CA LEU A 228 47.12 -22.27 35.80
C LEU A 228 47.06 -20.74 35.95
N GLU A 229 48.21 -20.06 36.01
CA GLU A 229 48.27 -18.60 36.08
C GLU A 229 47.51 -17.93 34.92
N ARG A 230 47.61 -18.51 33.72
CA ARG A 230 46.88 -18.02 32.54
C ARG A 230 45.39 -18.29 32.62
N LEU A 231 44.96 -19.43 33.13
CA LEU A 231 43.55 -19.74 33.32
C LEU A 231 42.89 -18.82 34.35
N GLU A 232 43.58 -18.50 35.44
CA GLU A 232 43.10 -17.54 36.45
C GLU A 232 42.97 -16.12 35.89
N LEU A 233 43.92 -15.69 35.07
CA LEU A 233 43.84 -14.41 34.36
C LEU A 233 42.68 -14.41 33.35
N ALA A 234 42.49 -15.51 32.62
CA ALA A 234 41.36 -15.65 31.70
C ALA A 234 40.01 -15.55 32.44
N LEU A 235 39.89 -16.21 33.59
CA LEU A 235 38.71 -16.15 34.45
C LEU A 235 38.43 -14.72 34.95
N THR A 236 39.48 -14.01 35.37
CA THR A 236 39.38 -12.62 35.85
C THR A 236 38.95 -11.66 34.73
N ASN A 237 39.44 -11.88 33.52
CA ASN A 237 39.16 -11.04 32.36
C ASN A 237 37.87 -11.42 31.60
N LEU A 238 37.20 -12.51 32.00
CA LEU A 238 36.16 -13.15 31.21
C LEU A 238 34.97 -12.22 30.90
N ASP A 239 34.48 -11.53 31.92
CA ASP A 239 33.32 -10.63 31.79
C ASP A 239 33.70 -9.27 31.19
N ASP A 240 34.81 -8.70 31.65
CA ASP A 240 35.21 -7.33 31.31
C ASP A 240 35.94 -7.23 29.96
N SER A 241 36.62 -8.29 29.53
CA SER A 241 37.41 -8.31 28.30
C SER A 241 37.55 -9.73 27.72
N PRO A 242 36.48 -10.26 27.08
CA PRO A 242 36.45 -11.62 26.54
C PRO A 242 37.57 -11.92 25.53
N ILE A 243 38.03 -10.92 24.78
CA ILE A 243 39.16 -11.07 23.85
C ILE A 243 40.47 -11.31 24.59
N ILE A 244 40.69 -10.62 25.72
CA ILE A 244 41.88 -10.83 26.55
C ILE A 244 41.80 -12.20 27.21
N ALA A 245 40.64 -12.58 27.73
CA ALA A 245 40.41 -13.91 28.28
C ALA A 245 40.72 -15.02 27.25
N ALA A 246 40.24 -14.88 26.02
CA ALA A 246 40.55 -15.83 24.94
C ALA A 246 42.06 -15.93 24.65
N ASN A 247 42.80 -14.82 24.68
CA ASN A 247 44.25 -14.81 24.50
C ASN A 247 44.98 -15.50 25.67
N ASP A 248 44.50 -15.32 26.90
CA ASP A 248 45.05 -16.00 28.07
C ASP A 248 44.77 -17.51 28.00
N LEU A 249 43.59 -17.95 27.53
CA LEU A 249 43.31 -19.36 27.25
C LEU A 249 44.23 -19.94 26.18
N ASP A 250 44.55 -19.17 25.13
CA ASP A 250 45.53 -19.56 24.13
C ASP A 250 46.94 -19.71 24.72
N ALA A 251 47.34 -18.80 25.61
CA ALA A 251 48.61 -18.91 26.30
C ALA A 251 48.65 -20.14 27.24
N ALA A 252 47.57 -20.42 27.96
CA ALA A 252 47.45 -21.61 28.81
C ALA A 252 47.57 -22.91 27.98
N TRP A 253 46.84 -22.99 26.87
CA TRP A 253 46.92 -24.11 25.94
C TRP A 253 48.35 -24.32 25.44
N ASN A 254 49.00 -23.25 24.98
CA ASN A 254 50.36 -23.33 24.46
C ASN A 254 51.36 -23.79 25.52
N ALA A 255 51.23 -23.33 26.78
CA ALA A 255 52.09 -23.77 27.87
C ALA A 255 51.98 -25.28 28.13
N LEU A 256 50.78 -25.86 28.01
CA LEU A 256 50.55 -27.30 28.21
C LEU A 256 51.07 -28.14 27.04
N VAL A 257 50.94 -27.65 25.79
CA VAL A 257 51.37 -28.37 24.58
C VAL A 257 52.86 -28.22 24.30
N SER A 258 53.50 -27.13 24.73
CA SER A 258 54.92 -26.91 24.46
C SER A 258 55.79 -27.93 25.21
N GLU A 259 56.55 -28.72 24.44
CA GLU A 259 57.41 -29.82 24.94
C GLU A 259 58.81 -29.34 25.41
N GLU A 260 59.03 -28.02 25.48
CA GLU A 260 60.38 -27.45 25.44
C GLU A 260 60.72 -26.63 26.68
N LEU A 261 61.37 -27.28 27.65
CA LEU A 261 62.40 -26.68 28.52
C LEU A 261 63.36 -27.77 29.11
N ILE A 262 63.63 -28.86 28.38
CA ILE A 262 64.62 -29.91 28.77
C ILE A 262 65.73 -30.07 27.72
N SER A 263 66.12 -29.02 26.98
CA SER A 263 67.33 -29.10 26.12
C SER A 263 68.42 -28.08 26.43
N GLU A 264 68.18 -27.08 27.26
CA GLU A 264 69.21 -26.10 27.66
C GLU A 264 69.62 -26.27 29.13
N THR A 265 70.32 -27.37 29.46
CA THR A 265 71.42 -27.41 30.46
C THR A 265 71.88 -28.85 30.64
N ASN A 266 72.66 -29.34 29.67
CA ASN A 266 73.59 -30.42 29.95
C ASN A 266 74.95 -30.03 29.33
N PRO A 267 75.93 -29.55 30.12
CA PRO A 267 77.31 -29.44 29.66
C PRO A 267 77.96 -30.82 29.51
#